data_AF-A0A1B8FBX0-F1
#
_entry.id   AF-A0A1B8FBX0-F1
#
_cell.length_a   1.000
_cell.length_b   1.000
_cell.length_c   1.000
_cell.angle_alpha   90.00
_cell.angle_beta   90.00
_cell.angle_gamma   90.00
#
_symmetry.space_group_name_H-M   'P 1'
#
loop_
_entity.id
_entity.type
_entity.pdbx_description
1 polymer ?
#
loop_
_entity_poly.entity_id
_entity_poly.type
_entity_poly.pdbx_seq_one_letter_code
_entity_poly.pdbx_strand_id
1 'polypeptide(L)'
;MAPLFKIPPGESNARVRIIDSTARIGGIPTTFFFAPDSAVEGFTHMPTIPCWVFLIEHSSGKKVLFDLGVRKDWRNLSVGPRIDGYGWDIQVDKDVLEVLADEGIAAKDINSIIWSHMHWDHVGDPSLFPSSTELVVGPGFKKAFVPGAPANPASPILETDYK
;
A
#
# COMPACT_ATOMS: atom_id res chain seq x y z
N MET A 1 18.07 -16.81 -14.90
CA MET A 1 17.39 -15.56 -15.28
C MET A 1 15.96 -15.90 -15.60
N ALA A 2 14.98 -15.19 -15.01
CA ALA A 2 13.62 -15.28 -15.51
C ALA A 2 13.60 -14.79 -16.96
N PRO A 3 12.86 -15.44 -17.87
CA PRO A 3 12.77 -14.98 -19.25
C PRO A 3 12.22 -13.55 -19.27
N LEU A 4 12.82 -12.68 -20.09
CA LEU A 4 12.29 -11.33 -20.34
C LEU A 4 10.84 -11.46 -20.81
N PHE A 5 9.93 -10.80 -20.10
CA PHE A 5 8.51 -10.73 -20.47
C PHE A 5 8.40 -10.16 -21.89
N LYS A 6 7.81 -10.93 -22.82
CA LYS A 6 7.51 -10.42 -24.17
C LYS A 6 6.39 -9.41 -24.05
N ILE A 7 6.72 -8.14 -24.18
CA ILE A 7 5.74 -7.06 -24.23
C ILE A 7 4.90 -7.23 -25.51
N PRO A 8 3.57 -7.39 -25.41
CA PRO A 8 2.71 -7.44 -26.58
C PRO A 8 2.85 -6.16 -27.43
N PRO A 9 2.62 -6.23 -28.76
CA PRO A 9 2.49 -5.02 -29.58
C PRO A 9 1.48 -4.05 -28.96
N GLY A 10 1.84 -2.76 -28.88
CA GLY A 10 1.17 -1.73 -28.08
C GLY A 10 -0.21 -1.28 -28.59
N GLU A 11 -1.15 -2.20 -28.75
CA GLU A 11 -2.54 -1.91 -29.15
C GLU A 11 -3.42 -1.52 -27.95
N SER A 12 -2.96 -1.76 -26.72
CA SER A 12 -3.66 -1.39 -25.49
C SER A 12 -3.01 -0.20 -24.80
N ASN A 13 -3.81 0.80 -24.48
CA ASN A 13 -3.45 1.88 -23.57
C ASN A 13 -4.01 1.60 -22.17
N ALA A 14 -3.30 2.11 -21.17
CA ALA A 14 -3.80 2.18 -19.81
C ALA A 14 -3.83 3.66 -19.38
N ARG A 15 -4.89 4.07 -18.72
CA ARG A 15 -4.95 5.35 -18.03
C ARG A 15 -4.46 5.14 -16.60
N VAL A 16 -3.51 5.96 -16.16
CA VAL A 16 -3.02 5.95 -14.79
C VAL A 16 -3.46 7.24 -14.11
N ARG A 17 -4.05 7.13 -12.92
CA ARG A 17 -4.41 8.24 -12.05
C ARG A 17 -3.67 8.09 -10.73
N ILE A 18 -3.16 9.20 -10.21
CA ILE A 18 -2.62 9.27 -8.85
C ILE A 18 -3.79 9.58 -7.92
N ILE A 19 -3.91 8.82 -6.84
CA ILE A 19 -4.86 9.02 -5.76
C ILE A 19 -4.07 9.53 -4.56
N ASP A 20 -4.47 10.70 -4.06
CA ASP A 20 -4.09 11.14 -2.72
C ASP A 20 -4.77 10.23 -1.70
N SER A 21 -4.00 9.36 -1.05
CA SER A 21 -4.54 8.45 -0.03
C SER A 21 -4.94 9.17 1.26
N THR A 22 -4.77 10.49 1.32
CA THR A 22 -4.95 11.35 2.51
C THR A 22 -3.94 11.06 3.64
N ALA A 23 -3.06 10.08 3.47
CA ALA A 23 -2.00 9.81 4.42
C ALA A 23 -0.95 10.93 4.40
N ARG A 24 -0.59 11.41 5.59
CA ARG A 24 0.51 12.34 5.84
C ARG A 24 1.30 11.82 7.04
N ILE A 25 2.60 11.63 6.85
CA ILE A 25 3.50 11.07 7.86
C ILE A 25 4.64 12.05 8.13
N GLY A 26 4.71 12.57 9.35
CA GLY A 26 5.72 13.51 9.82
C GLY A 26 6.55 12.95 10.97
N GLY A 27 7.68 13.60 11.25
CA GLY A 27 8.51 13.26 12.40
C GLY A 27 9.36 12.00 12.23
N ILE A 28 9.53 11.50 11.00
CA ILE A 28 10.42 10.35 10.75
C ILE A 28 11.87 10.82 10.75
N PRO A 29 12.76 10.27 11.59
CA PRO A 29 14.18 10.59 11.55
C PRO A 29 14.84 10.22 10.21
N THR A 30 15.82 11.00 9.75
CA THR A 30 16.57 10.75 8.51
C THR A 30 17.28 9.40 8.49
N THR A 31 17.60 8.85 9.66
CA THR A 31 18.23 7.53 9.83
C THR A 31 17.37 6.36 9.34
N PHE A 32 16.07 6.55 9.13
CA PHE A 32 15.20 5.55 8.48
C PHE A 32 15.36 5.51 6.95
N PHE A 33 15.96 6.55 6.36
CA PHE A 33 16.10 6.69 4.90
C PHE A 33 17.56 6.68 4.43
N PHE A 34 18.48 7.17 5.26
CA PHE A 34 19.88 7.34 4.88
C PHE A 34 20.81 6.56 5.81
N ALA A 35 21.79 5.88 5.22
CA ALA A 35 22.90 5.24 5.92
C ALA A 35 24.23 5.56 5.19
N PRO A 36 25.20 6.24 5.82
CA PRO A 36 25.15 6.82 7.18
C PRO A 36 24.09 7.93 7.31
N ASP A 37 23.83 8.41 8.53
CA ASP A 37 22.90 9.51 8.77
C ASP A 37 23.22 10.74 7.90
N SER A 38 22.21 11.58 7.69
CA SER A 38 22.31 12.80 6.91
C SER A 38 23.48 13.65 7.38
N ALA A 39 24.44 13.88 6.48
CA ALA A 39 25.56 14.81 6.72
C ALA A 39 25.12 16.29 6.59
N VAL A 40 23.85 16.55 6.31
CA VAL A 40 23.31 17.90 6.14
C VAL A 40 22.90 18.44 7.51
N GLU A 41 23.60 19.49 7.96
CA GLU A 41 23.33 20.15 9.23
C GLU A 41 21.86 20.61 9.33
N GLY A 42 21.21 20.27 10.45
CA GLY A 42 19.80 20.58 10.69
C GLY A 42 18.78 19.67 10.01
N PHE A 43 19.18 18.85 9.02
CA PHE A 43 18.30 17.90 8.36
C PHE A 43 18.33 16.55 9.08
N THR A 44 17.58 16.49 10.20
CA THR A 44 17.51 15.31 11.10
C THR A 44 16.22 14.52 10.96
N HIS A 45 15.20 15.11 10.31
CA HIS A 45 13.89 14.50 10.09
C HIS A 45 13.41 14.78 8.68
N MET A 46 12.65 13.84 8.12
CA MET A 46 11.98 14.04 6.84
C MET A 46 10.89 15.11 6.99
N PRO A 47 10.63 15.90 5.93
CA PRO A 47 9.40 16.69 5.88
C PRO A 47 8.19 15.75 5.93
N THR A 48 7.00 16.28 6.23
CA THR A 48 5.77 15.49 6.15
C THR A 48 5.62 14.89 4.75
N ILE A 49 5.63 13.56 4.66
CA ILE A 49 5.55 12.81 3.40
C ILE A 49 4.15 12.24 3.18
N PRO A 50 3.66 12.22 1.93
CA PRO A 50 2.42 11.54 1.57
C PRO A 50 2.66 10.07 1.18
N CYS A 51 1.60 9.26 1.25
CA CYS A 51 1.55 7.96 0.58
C CYS A 51 0.64 8.07 -0.65
N TRP A 52 1.11 7.61 -1.80
CA TRP A 52 0.35 7.68 -3.05
C TRP A 52 -0.17 6.31 -3.44
N VAL A 53 -1.39 6.28 -3.97
CA VAL A 53 -2.00 5.10 -4.58
C VAL A 53 -2.19 5.38 -6.06
N PHE A 54 -2.08 4.35 -6.91
CA PHE A 54 -2.30 4.52 -8.35
C PHE A 54 -3.48 3.68 -8.81
N LEU A 55 -4.44 4.31 -9.47
CA LEU A 55 -5.51 3.63 -10.19
C LEU A 55 -5.10 3.47 -11.66
N ILE A 56 -5.04 2.23 -12.10
CA ILE A 56 -4.68 1.84 -13.46
C ILE A 56 -5.94 1.28 -14.13
N GLU A 57 -6.33 1.89 -15.24
CA GLU A 57 -7.53 1.52 -16.00
C GLU A 57 -7.12 1.06 -17.39
N HIS A 58 -7.39 -0.20 -17.69
CA HIS A 58 -7.12 -0.79 -18.98
C HIS A 58 -8.31 -0.60 -19.93
N SER A 59 -8.04 -0.47 -21.24
CA SER A 59 -9.08 -0.32 -22.27
C SER A 59 -10.11 -1.46 -22.31
N SER A 60 -9.80 -2.64 -21.75
CA SER A 60 -10.75 -3.75 -21.58
C SER A 60 -11.79 -3.54 -20.46
N GLY A 61 -11.74 -2.41 -19.75
CA GLY A 61 -12.59 -2.12 -18.60
C GLY A 61 -12.07 -2.63 -17.25
N LYS A 62 -10.90 -3.30 -17.23
CA LYS A 62 -10.27 -3.75 -15.99
C LYS A 62 -9.68 -2.55 -15.23
N LYS A 63 -9.89 -2.51 -13.91
CA LYS A 63 -9.28 -1.53 -12.99
C LYS A 63 -8.39 -2.22 -11.99
N VAL A 64 -7.22 -1.66 -11.77
CA VAL A 64 -6.20 -2.17 -10.84
C VAL A 64 -5.78 -1.05 -9.92
N LEU A 65 -5.67 -1.34 -8.62
CA LEU A 65 -5.00 -0.45 -7.68
C LEU A 65 -3.57 -0.92 -7.49
N PHE A 66 -2.61 0.00 -7.55
CA PHE A 66 -1.24 -0.22 -7.12
C PHE A 66 -1.06 0.45 -5.76
N ASP A 67 -0.86 -0.37 -4.75
CA ASP A 67 -0.97 -0.08 -3.32
C ASP A 67 -2.35 0.42 -2.88
N LEU A 68 -2.56 0.52 -1.56
CA LEU A 68 -3.78 1.04 -0.93
C LEU A 68 -3.49 2.17 0.08
N GLY A 69 -2.22 2.54 0.26
CA GLY A 69 -1.80 3.56 1.22
C GLY A 69 -1.85 3.07 2.67
N VAL A 70 -1.97 4.02 3.59
CA VAL A 70 -2.11 3.76 5.03
C VAL A 70 -3.59 3.55 5.36
N ARG A 71 -3.90 2.55 6.20
CA ARG A 71 -5.24 2.35 6.74
C ARG A 71 -5.61 3.45 7.74
N LYS A 72 -6.85 3.96 7.70
CA LYS A 72 -7.29 5.01 8.64
C LYS A 72 -7.16 4.60 10.10
N ASP A 73 -7.45 3.33 10.40
CA ASP A 73 -7.24 2.72 11.72
C ASP A 73 -5.94 1.91 11.77
N TRP A 74 -4.84 2.44 11.21
CA TRP A 74 -3.52 1.77 11.13
C TRP A 74 -3.01 1.19 12.46
N ARG A 75 -3.49 1.69 13.61
CA ARG A 75 -3.21 1.14 14.94
C ARG A 75 -3.67 -0.30 15.14
N ASN A 76 -4.67 -0.77 14.39
CA ASN A 76 -5.13 -2.16 14.43
C ASN A 76 -4.47 -3.03 13.34
N LEU A 77 -3.44 -2.54 12.63
CA LEU A 77 -2.55 -3.40 11.83
C LEU A 77 -1.69 -4.25 12.76
N SER A 78 -1.15 -5.37 12.28
CA SER A 78 -0.28 -6.22 13.11
C SER A 78 0.96 -5.48 13.62
N VAL A 79 1.47 -4.52 12.84
CA VAL A 79 2.59 -3.65 13.22
C VAL A 79 2.16 -2.35 13.90
N GLY A 80 0.86 -2.09 14.04
CA GLY A 80 0.30 -0.85 14.58
C GLY A 80 0.91 -0.42 15.90
N PRO A 81 0.99 -1.29 16.94
CA PRO A 81 1.62 -0.95 18.21
C PRO A 81 3.10 -0.54 18.10
N ARG A 82 3.85 -1.16 17.18
CA ARG A 82 5.25 -0.81 16.92
C ARG A 82 5.36 0.56 16.27
N ILE A 83 4.50 0.84 15.28
CA ILE A 83 4.47 2.13 14.59
C ILE A 83 4.08 3.27 15.55
N ASP A 84 3.08 3.04 16.41
CA ASP A 84 2.63 4.02 17.41
C ASP A 84 3.75 4.35 18.42
N GLY A 85 4.56 3.35 18.78
CA GLY A 85 5.73 3.53 19.64
C GLY A 85 6.85 4.40 19.06
N TYR A 86 6.85 4.69 17.75
CA TYR A 86 7.85 5.59 17.15
C TYR A 86 7.56 7.08 17.39
N GLY A 87 6.34 7.45 17.78
CA GLY A 87 5.96 8.84 18.02
C GLY A 87 5.90 9.70 16.75
N TRP A 88 5.69 9.08 15.59
CA TRP A 88 5.49 9.79 14.32
C TRP A 88 4.12 10.48 14.28
N ASP A 89 4.04 11.60 13.57
CA ASP A 89 2.78 12.29 13.28
C ASP A 89 2.12 11.65 12.07
N ILE A 90 1.18 10.72 12.31
CA ILE A 90 0.50 9.96 11.26
C ILE A 90 -0.96 10.40 11.19
N GLN A 91 -1.33 11.00 10.07
CA GLN A 91 -2.69 11.45 9.76
C GLN A 91 -3.20 10.73 8.52
N VAL A 92 -4.44 10.25 8.60
CA VAL A 92 -5.15 9.60 7.49
C VAL A 92 -6.62 9.98 7.63
N ASP A 93 -7.14 10.77 6.71
CA ASP A 93 -8.52 11.26 6.77
C ASP A 93 -9.51 10.22 6.22
N LYS A 94 -9.10 9.47 5.20
CA LYS A 94 -9.90 8.52 4.44
C LYS A 94 -9.09 7.29 4.07
N ASP A 95 -9.74 6.13 4.12
CA ASP A 95 -9.25 4.95 3.41
C ASP A 95 -9.38 5.17 1.90
N VAL A 96 -8.52 4.54 1.11
CA VAL A 96 -8.54 4.69 -0.37
C VAL A 96 -9.90 4.34 -0.98
N LEU A 97 -10.64 3.41 -0.37
CA LEU A 97 -12.00 3.09 -0.82
C LEU A 97 -12.99 4.23 -0.61
N GLU A 98 -12.85 5.04 0.45
CA GLU A 98 -13.67 6.22 0.65
C GLU A 98 -13.33 7.29 -0.42
N VAL A 99 -12.04 7.48 -0.73
CA VAL A 99 -11.60 8.39 -1.80
C VAL A 99 -12.14 7.96 -3.16
N LEU A 100 -12.13 6.65 -3.45
CA LEU A 100 -12.69 6.10 -4.69
C LEU A 100 -14.21 6.27 -4.75
N ALA A 101 -14.90 6.05 -3.63
CA ALA A 101 -16.36 6.19 -3.55
C ALA A 101 -16.82 7.64 -3.80
N ASP A 102 -16.08 8.63 -3.31
CA ASP A 102 -16.35 10.06 -3.59
C ASP A 102 -16.29 10.37 -5.10
N GLU A 103 -15.45 9.65 -5.83
CA GLU A 103 -15.31 9.75 -7.30
C GLU A 103 -16.24 8.77 -8.06
N GLY A 104 -17.17 8.11 -7.36
CA GLY A 104 -18.15 7.20 -7.95
C GLY A 104 -17.60 5.85 -8.39
N ILE A 105 -16.44 5.43 -7.88
CA ILE A 105 -15.83 4.13 -8.16
C ILE A 105 -16.10 3.18 -6.97
N ALA A 106 -16.88 2.13 -7.21
CA ALA A 106 -17.18 1.16 -6.15
C ALA A 106 -16.06 0.13 -5.99
N ALA A 107 -15.90 -0.44 -4.80
CA ALA A 107 -14.93 -1.50 -4.53
C ALA A 107 -15.06 -2.70 -5.49
N LYS A 108 -16.30 -3.05 -5.87
CA LYS A 108 -16.60 -4.13 -6.84
C LYS A 108 -16.11 -3.85 -8.26
N ASP A 109 -15.79 -2.60 -8.58
CA ASP A 109 -15.26 -2.21 -9.89
C ASP A 109 -13.73 -2.40 -9.96
N ILE A 110 -13.07 -2.71 -8.85
CA ILE A 110 -11.64 -2.98 -8.76
C ILE A 110 -11.39 -4.48 -8.90
N ASN A 111 -10.65 -4.84 -9.95
CA ASN A 111 -10.37 -6.24 -10.28
C ASN A 111 -9.18 -6.80 -9.50
N SER A 112 -8.14 -6.00 -9.32
CA SER A 112 -6.92 -6.44 -8.67
C SER A 112 -6.31 -5.32 -7.84
N ILE A 113 -5.67 -5.71 -6.75
CA ILE A 113 -4.82 -4.87 -5.91
C ILE A 113 -3.41 -5.43 -6.04
N ILE A 114 -2.46 -4.60 -6.43
CA ILE A 114 -1.04 -4.96 -6.46
C ILE A 114 -0.41 -4.32 -5.23
N TRP A 115 0.11 -5.14 -4.33
CA TRP A 115 1.02 -4.64 -3.29
C TRP A 115 2.43 -4.59 -3.84
N SER A 116 3.02 -3.39 -3.81
CA SER A 116 4.45 -3.21 -4.08
C SER A 116 5.29 -4.00 -3.08
N HIS A 117 4.89 -3.98 -1.80
CA HIS A 117 5.43 -4.76 -0.70
C HIS A 117 4.50 -4.71 0.53
N MET A 118 4.90 -5.35 1.63
CA MET A 118 4.09 -5.57 2.84
C MET A 118 4.15 -4.47 3.91
N HIS A 119 4.74 -3.30 3.63
CA HIS A 119 4.80 -2.24 4.64
C HIS A 119 3.43 -1.59 4.86
N TRP A 120 3.20 -1.17 6.11
CA TRP A 120 1.93 -0.65 6.63
C TRP A 120 1.37 0.56 5.86
N ASP A 121 2.24 1.29 5.17
CA ASP A 121 1.94 2.47 4.37
C ASP A 121 1.57 2.18 2.91
N HIS A 122 1.49 0.88 2.55
CA HIS A 122 1.11 0.41 1.23
C HIS A 122 -0.09 -0.54 1.25
N VAL A 123 -0.30 -1.24 2.37
CA VAL A 123 -1.21 -2.40 2.42
C VAL A 123 -2.68 -2.06 2.52
N GLY A 124 -3.05 -0.90 3.10
CA GLY A 124 -4.44 -0.51 3.35
C GLY A 124 -5.28 -1.62 4.01
N ASP A 125 -6.49 -1.84 3.49
CA ASP A 125 -7.38 -2.92 3.93
C ASP A 125 -8.00 -3.69 2.75
N PRO A 126 -7.35 -4.78 2.29
CA PRO A 126 -7.91 -5.62 1.23
C PRO A 126 -9.22 -6.31 1.63
N SER A 127 -9.51 -6.47 2.93
CA SER A 127 -10.71 -7.20 3.40
C SER A 127 -12.03 -6.46 3.10
N LEU A 128 -11.93 -5.16 2.78
CA LEU A 128 -13.07 -4.33 2.37
C LEU A 128 -13.45 -4.51 0.89
N PHE A 129 -12.65 -5.24 0.12
CA PHE A 129 -12.95 -5.56 -1.27
C PHE A 129 -13.73 -6.88 -1.37
N PRO A 130 -14.56 -7.06 -2.42
CA PRO A 130 -15.20 -8.35 -2.66
C PRO A 130 -14.18 -9.46 -2.86
N SER A 131 -14.54 -10.70 -2.53
CA SER A 131 -13.67 -11.88 -2.72
C SER A 131 -13.29 -12.14 -4.19
N SER A 132 -13.91 -11.45 -5.15
CA SER A 132 -13.54 -11.47 -6.57
C SER A 132 -12.34 -10.58 -6.90
N THR A 133 -11.93 -9.68 -6.00
CA THR A 133 -10.78 -8.81 -6.20
C THR A 133 -9.50 -9.56 -5.86
N GLU A 134 -8.59 -9.64 -6.83
CA GLU A 134 -7.34 -10.39 -6.68
C GLU A 134 -6.32 -9.56 -5.90
N LEU A 135 -5.73 -10.13 -4.84
CA LEU A 135 -4.52 -9.57 -4.23
C LEU A 135 -3.27 -10.16 -4.90
N VAL A 136 -2.55 -9.31 -5.62
CA VAL A 136 -1.33 -9.64 -6.37
C VAL A 136 -0.11 -9.20 -5.57
N VAL A 137 0.80 -10.15 -5.33
CA VAL A 137 2.04 -9.94 -4.56
C VAL A 137 3.25 -10.50 -5.31
N GLY A 138 4.44 -10.02 -4.96
CA GLY A 138 5.69 -10.46 -5.57
C GLY A 138 6.03 -11.94 -5.28
N PRO A 139 6.86 -12.58 -6.14
CA PRO A 139 7.38 -13.92 -5.89
C PRO A 139 8.07 -14.02 -4.52
N GLY A 140 7.84 -15.11 -3.80
CA GLY A 140 8.42 -15.35 -2.46
C GLY A 140 7.61 -14.75 -1.30
N PHE A 141 6.70 -13.82 -1.56
CA PHE A 141 5.86 -13.18 -0.53
C PHE A 141 5.15 -14.19 0.37
N LYS A 142 4.41 -15.14 -0.23
CA LYS A 142 3.64 -16.13 0.52
C LYS A 142 4.52 -16.99 1.43
N LYS A 143 5.73 -17.34 0.98
CA LYS A 143 6.68 -18.11 1.81
C LYS A 143 7.22 -17.28 2.99
N ALA A 144 7.36 -15.97 2.81
CA ALA A 144 7.96 -15.08 3.80
C ALA A 144 6.95 -14.57 4.84
N PHE A 145 5.70 -14.31 4.44
CA PHE A 145 4.75 -13.54 5.25
C PHE A 145 3.42 -14.26 5.55
N VAL A 146 3.17 -15.42 4.95
CA VAL A 146 1.97 -16.23 5.23
C VAL A 146 2.35 -17.43 6.11
N PRO A 147 1.61 -17.74 7.19
CA PRO A 147 0.39 -17.05 7.62
C PRO A 147 0.64 -15.65 8.21
N GLY A 148 -0.35 -14.77 8.08
CA GLY A 148 -0.43 -13.47 8.74
C GLY A 148 -0.86 -13.59 10.21
N ALA A 149 -0.93 -12.47 10.91
CA ALA A 149 -1.49 -12.42 12.26
C ALA A 149 -3.02 -12.60 12.23
N PRO A 150 -3.63 -13.30 13.20
CA PRO A 150 -3.04 -13.77 14.45
C PRO A 150 -2.33 -15.13 14.38
N ALA A 151 -2.50 -15.91 13.29
CA ALA A 151 -1.87 -17.24 13.18
C ALA A 151 -0.33 -17.19 13.26
N ASN A 152 0.28 -16.12 12.76
CA ASN A 152 1.66 -15.76 13.06
C ASN A 152 1.72 -14.33 13.62
N PRO A 153 1.83 -14.16 14.96
CA PRO A 153 1.88 -12.85 15.60
C PRO A 153 3.08 -11.98 15.20
N ALA A 154 4.13 -12.57 14.64
CA ALA A 154 5.31 -11.84 14.16
C ALA A 154 5.16 -11.37 12.69
N SER A 155 4.07 -11.74 12.01
CA SER A 155 3.86 -11.35 10.61
C SER A 155 3.49 -9.86 10.51
N PRO A 156 4.07 -9.12 9.54
CA PRO A 156 3.72 -7.72 9.30
C PRO A 156 2.36 -7.54 8.61
N ILE A 157 1.69 -8.63 8.22
CA ILE A 157 0.39 -8.64 7.58
C ILE A 157 -0.65 -9.38 8.43
N LEU A 158 -1.93 -9.12 8.19
CA LEU A 158 -3.05 -9.80 8.79
C LEU A 158 -3.51 -10.97 7.92
N GLU A 159 -4.08 -12.01 8.52
CA GLU A 159 -4.73 -13.08 7.75
C GLU A 159 -5.93 -12.58 6.95
N THR A 160 -6.61 -11.54 7.43
CA THR A 160 -7.75 -10.90 6.75
C THR A 160 -7.34 -10.20 5.47
N ASP A 161 -6.05 -9.92 5.25
CA ASP A 161 -5.59 -9.25 4.05
C ASP A 161 -5.66 -10.14 2.80
N TYR A 162 -5.68 -11.47 2.97
CA TYR A 162 -5.61 -12.43 1.86
C TYR A 162 -6.63 -13.57 1.95
N LYS A 163 -7.51 -13.55 2.95
CA LYS A 163 -8.56 -14.55 3.17
C LYS A 163 -9.85 -14.20 2.46
#